data_AF-A0A7C5LU95-F1
#
_entry.id   AF-A0A7C5LU95-F1
#
_cell.length_a   1.000
_cell.length_b   1.000
_cell.length_c   1.000
_cell.angle_alpha   90.00
_cell.angle_beta   90.00
_cell.angle_gamma   90.00
#
_symmetry.space_group_name_H-M   'P 1'
#
loop_
_entity.id
_entity.type
_entity.pdbx_description
1 polymer ?
#
loop_
_entity_poly.entity_id
_entity_poly.type
_entity_poly.pdbx_seq_one_letter_code
_entity_poly.pdbx_strand_id
1 'polypeptide(L)' 'CPVPIVIAGGKKLPELDALDMAWKAIDQGAAGVDMGRNIFQADDPVAMIQAVSKVVHEHLPAAQAFELYEDLKNA' A
#
# COMPACT_ATOMS: atom_id res chain seq x y z
N CYS A 1 19.79 -6.21 7.17
CA CYS A 1 20.47 -4.96 6.78
C CYS A 1 20.55 -4.08 8.03
N PRO A 2 21.70 -3.47 8.36
CA PRO A 2 21.84 -2.68 9.59
C PRO A 2 21.13 -1.32 9.55
N VAL A 3 20.57 -0.93 8.39
CA VAL A 3 19.83 0.32 8.19
C VAL A 3 18.40 0.03 7.72
N PRO A 4 17.44 0.96 7.91
CA PRO A 4 16.06 0.78 7.46
C PRO A 4 15.97 0.48 5.96
N ILE A 5 15.14 -0.51 5.61
CA ILE A 5 14.82 -0.85 4.22
C ILE A 5 13.42 -0.34 3.89
N VAL A 6 13.29 0.32 2.75
CA VAL A 6 12.01 0.69 2.14
C VAL A 6 11.89 -0.08 0.82
N ILE A 7 10.70 -0.59 0.51
CA ILE A 7 10.45 -1.31 -0.75
C ILE A 7 9.89 -0.38 -1.84
N ALA A 8 10.41 -0.50 -3.06
CA ALA A 8 9.83 0.22 -4.20
C ALA A 8 8.59 -0.51 -4.72
N GLY A 9 7.54 0.24 -5.11
CA GLY A 9 6.28 -0.35 -5.59
C GLY A 9 6.35 -1.11 -6.93
N GLY A 10 7.41 -0.94 -7.73
CA GLY A 10 7.52 -1.61 -9.02
C GLY A 10 6.53 -1.10 -10.07
N LYS A 11 6.15 -1.96 -11.03
CA LYS A 11 5.15 -1.66 -12.08
C LYS A 11 3.75 -1.52 -11.49
N LYS A 12 2.82 -0.90 -12.21
CA LYS A 12 1.41 -0.87 -11.81
C LYS A 12 0.88 -2.30 -11.69
N LEU A 13 0.23 -2.58 -10.57
CA LEU A 13 -0.52 -3.79 -10.27
C LEU A 13 -1.98 -3.44 -9.97
N PRO A 14 -2.90 -4.42 -9.96
CA PRO A 14 -4.18 -4.25 -9.27
C PRO A 14 -3.97 -3.74 -7.84
N GLU A 15 -4.88 -2.91 -7.37
CA GLU A 15 -4.77 -2.19 -6.09
C GLU A 15 -4.66 -3.17 -4.91
N LEU A 16 -5.45 -4.24 -4.92
CA LEU A 16 -5.36 -5.31 -3.91
C LEU A 16 -3.97 -5.96 -3.89
N ASP A 17 -3.39 -6.25 -5.05
CA ASP A 17 -2.05 -6.85 -5.16
C ASP A 17 -0.95 -5.89 -4.69
N ALA A 18 -1.12 -4.59 -4.93
CA ALA A 18 -0.20 -3.57 -4.43
C ALA A 18 -0.29 -3.43 -2.90
N LEU A 19 -1.49 -3.49 -2.32
CA LEU A 19 -1.70 -3.49 -0.87
C LEU A 19 -1.15 -4.76 -0.22
N ASP A 20 -1.33 -5.93 -0.85
CA ASP A 20 -0.75 -7.20 -0.38
C ASP A 20 0.78 -7.18 -0.42
N MET A 21 1.38 -6.60 -1.46
CA MET A 21 2.82 -6.37 -1.52
C MET A 21 3.31 -5.46 -0.38
N ALA A 22 2.62 -4.33 -0.14
CA ALA A 22 2.96 -3.43 0.96
C ALA A 22 2.85 -4.14 2.31
N TRP A 23 1.76 -4.86 2.54
CA TRP A 23 1.51 -5.57 3.80
C TRP A 23 2.58 -6.63 4.05
N LYS A 24 2.88 -7.49 3.07
CA LYS A 24 3.93 -8.51 3.18
C LYS A 24 5.30 -7.91 3.46
N ALA A 25 5.64 -6.78 2.84
CA ALA A 25 6.91 -6.14 3.08
C ALA A 25 7.03 -5.60 4.51
N ILE A 26 5.99 -4.93 5.00
CA ILE A 26 5.93 -4.40 6.37
C ILE A 26 5.95 -5.55 7.38
N ASP A 27 5.17 -6.60 7.16
CA ASP A 27 5.15 -7.83 7.99
C ASP A 27 6.53 -8.52 8.04
N GLN A 28 7.27 -8.49 6.95
CA GLN A 28 8.63 -9.05 6.85
C GLN A 28 9.74 -8.09 7.31
N GLY A 29 9.38 -6.96 7.93
CA GLY A 29 10.31 -6.04 8.58
C GLY A 29 10.86 -4.91 7.70
N ALA A 30 10.23 -4.62 6.56
CA ALA A 30 10.46 -3.34 5.88
C ALA A 30 10.00 -2.18 6.78
N ALA A 31 10.73 -1.08 6.74
CA ALA A 31 10.41 0.14 7.50
C ALA A 31 9.40 1.04 6.79
N GLY A 32 9.03 0.73 5.54
CA GLY A 32 8.11 1.53 4.74
C GLY A 32 8.05 1.09 3.28
N VAL A 33 7.29 1.85 2.49
CA VAL A 33 7.17 1.68 1.04
C VAL A 33 7.43 3.01 0.31
N ASP A 34 8.00 2.92 -0.90
CA ASP A 34 8.20 4.02 -1.85
C ASP A 34 7.43 3.68 -3.14
N MET A 35 6.13 4.01 -3.14
CA MET A 35 5.20 3.64 -4.20
C MET A 35 4.88 4.84 -5.11
N GLY A 36 5.40 4.80 -6.33
CA GLY A 36 5.02 5.72 -7.40
C GLY A 36 3.78 5.24 -8.14
N ARG A 37 3.99 4.38 -9.17
CA ARG A 37 2.95 3.96 -10.12
C ARG A 37 1.69 3.38 -9.47
N ASN A 38 1.84 2.62 -8.40
CA ASN A 38 0.69 2.05 -7.67
C ASN A 38 -0.15 3.08 -6.92
N ILE A 39 0.33 4.33 -6.77
CA ILE A 39 -0.45 5.44 -6.23
C ILE A 39 -1.01 6.28 -7.39
N PHE A 40 -0.14 6.92 -8.18
CA PHE A 40 -0.59 7.91 -9.16
C PHE A 40 -1.26 7.34 -10.43
N GLN A 41 -1.18 6.02 -10.65
CA GLN A 41 -1.92 5.33 -11.73
C GLN A 41 -3.08 4.48 -11.19
N ALA A 42 -3.39 4.53 -9.89
CA ALA A 42 -4.60 3.92 -9.35
C ALA A 42 -5.85 4.69 -9.82
N ASP A 43 -7.00 4.03 -9.80
CA ASP A 43 -8.26 4.67 -10.18
C ASP A 43 -8.58 5.88 -9.29
N ASP A 44 -8.29 5.76 -7.98
CA ASP A 44 -8.30 6.88 -7.04
C ASP A 44 -6.96 6.95 -6.26
N PRO A 45 -6.03 7.84 -6.65
CA PRO A 45 -4.75 8.00 -5.98
C PRO A 45 -4.85 8.43 -4.52
N VAL A 46 -5.88 9.19 -4.14
CA VAL A 46 -6.06 9.73 -2.79
C VAL A 46 -6.60 8.65 -1.85
N ALA A 47 -7.55 7.84 -2.32
CA ALA A 47 -7.99 6.65 -1.60
C ALA A 47 -6.82 5.65 -1.44
N MET A 48 -6.05 5.44 -2.51
CA MET A 48 -4.96 4.46 -2.50
C MET A 48 -3.82 4.85 -1.53
N ILE A 49 -3.42 6.12 -1.46
CA ILE A 49 -2.38 6.55 -0.51
C ILE A 49 -2.85 6.43 0.94
N GLN A 50 -4.15 6.65 1.21
CA GLN A 50 -4.73 6.44 2.53
C GLN A 50 -4.75 4.97 2.92
N ALA A 51 -5.14 4.07 2.01
CA ALA A 51 -5.09 2.63 2.22
C ALA A 51 -3.65 2.14 2.50
N VAL A 52 -2.67 2.56 1.69
CA VAL A 52 -1.25 2.24 1.91
C VAL A 52 -0.76 2.78 3.25
N SER A 53 -1.15 4.00 3.64
CA SER A 53 -0.81 4.58 4.94
C SER A 53 -1.31 3.72 6.11
N LYS A 54 -2.53 3.17 6.02
CA LYS A 54 -3.07 2.26 7.04
C LYS A 54 -2.32 0.93 7.11
N VAL A 55 -1.89 0.38 5.98
CA VAL A 55 -1.04 -0.81 5.96
C VAL A 55 0.30 -0.54 6.65
N VAL A 56 0.97 0.57 6.29
CA VAL A 56 2.33 0.88 6.76
C VAL A 56 2.37 1.30 8.22
N HIS A 57 1.43 2.13 8.67
CA HIS A 57 1.48 2.73 10.00
C HIS A 57 0.59 2.03 11.05
N GLU A 58 -0.42 1.28 10.61
CA GLU A 58 -1.39 0.63 11.51
C GLU A 58 -1.45 -0.90 11.32
N HIS A 59 -0.55 -1.48 10.50
CA HIS A 59 -0.52 -2.91 10.19
C HIS A 59 -1.86 -3.47 9.69
N LEU A 60 -2.68 -2.64 9.03
CA LEU A 60 -3.97 -3.05 8.51
C LEU A 60 -3.78 -4.16 7.46
N PRO A 61 -4.46 -5.33 7.57
CA PRO A 61 -4.35 -6.40 6.58
C PRO A 61 -4.79 -5.92 5.19
N ALA A 62 -4.14 -6.43 4.14
CA ALA A 62 -4.36 -6.00 2.76
C ALA A 62 -5.84 -6.03 2.32
N ALA A 63 -6.60 -7.06 2.71
CA ALA A 63 -8.02 -7.16 2.40
C ALA A 63 -8.84 -6.00 3.02
N GLN A 64 -8.58 -5.66 4.28
CA GLN A 64 -9.26 -4.56 4.97
C GLN A 64 -8.83 -3.19 4.44
N ALA A 65 -7.54 -3.05 4.07
CA ALA A 65 -7.07 -1.85 3.40
C ALA A 65 -7.71 -1.66 2.02
N PHE A 66 -8.01 -2.75 1.32
CA PHE A 66 -8.70 -2.70 0.04
C PHE A 66 -10.19 -2.37 0.19
N GLU A 67 -10.86 -2.89 1.23
CA GLU A 67 -12.22 -2.44 1.60
C GLU A 67 -12.25 -0.93 1.88
N LEU A 68 -11.30 -0.42 2.67
CA LEU A 68 -11.16 1.02 2.90
C LEU A 68 -10.92 1.81 1.60
N TYR A 69 -10.08 1.31 0.70
CA TYR A 69 -9.86 1.94 -0.60
C TYR A 69 -11.16 2.05 -1.40
N GLU A 70 -11.93 0.97 -1.48
CA GLU A 70 -13.23 0.98 -2.18
C GLU A 70 -14.24 1.91 -1.50
N ASP A 71 -14.30 1.94 -0.17
CA ASP A 71 -15.19 2.87 0.55
C ASP A 71 -14.83 4.34 0.26
N LEU A 72 -13.54 4.69 0.30
CA LEU A 72 -13.07 6.05 0.04
C LEU A 72 -13.24 6.46 -1.43
N LYS A 73 -13.00 5.56 -2.38
CA LYS A 73 -13.17 5.80 -3.82
C LYS A 73 -14.62 6.09 -4.21
N ASN A 74 -15.57 5.53 -3.46
CA ASN A 74 -17.01 5.65 -3.74
C ASN A 74 -17.73 6.69 -2.87
N ALA A 75 -17.00 7.43 -2.03
CA ALA A 75 -17.53 8.50 -1.16
C ALA A 75 -17.62 9.85 -1.87
#